data_AF-A0AAU7KCT6-F1
#
_entry.id   AF-A0AAU7KCT6-F1
#
_cell.length_a   1.000
_cell.length_b   1.000
_cell.length_c   1.000
_cell.angle_alpha   90.00
_cell.angle_beta   90.00
_cell.angle_gamma   90.00
#
_symmetry.space_group_name_H-M   'P 1'
#
loop_
_entity.id
_entity.type
_entity.pdbx_description
1 polymer ?
#
loop_
_entity_poly.entity_id
_entity_poly.type
_entity_poly.pdbx_seq_one_letter_code
_entity_poly.pdbx_strand_id
1 'polypeptide(L)'
;MTFTTTVAGIPCRCRVTFYSHGAPMRTTGWGYGDCDPDEPEEFEFDILDRRGYPAAWLEQKLTDDDYDRLLSEYHEKRDAWAA
;
A
#
# COMPACT_ATOMS: atom_id res chain seq x y z
N MET A 1 1.77 6.43 6.57
CA MET A 1 2.97 5.88 7.27
C MET A 1 4.18 6.01 6.35
N THR A 2 5.40 6.22 6.86
CA THR A 2 6.58 6.35 6.00
C THR A 2 7.66 5.35 6.39
N PHE A 3 8.18 4.60 5.41
CA PHE A 3 9.27 3.64 5.61
C PHE A 3 10.35 3.80 4.54
N THR A 4 11.56 3.35 4.85
CA THR A 4 12.68 3.36 3.91
C THR A 4 12.68 2.07 3.09
N THR A 5 12.83 2.19 1.78
CA THR A 5 12.86 1.08 0.83
C THR A 5 13.85 1.39 -0.29
N THR A 6 13.93 0.53 -1.30
CA THR A 6 14.74 0.72 -2.49
C THR A 6 13.89 0.53 -3.73
N VAL A 7 14.01 1.40 -4.73
CA VAL A 7 13.38 1.22 -6.06
C VAL A 7 14.49 1.21 -7.10
N ALA A 8 14.52 0.19 -7.96
CA ALA A 8 15.61 -0.01 -8.94
C ALA A 8 17.04 0.07 -8.32
N GLY A 9 17.19 -0.42 -7.07
CA GLY A 9 18.46 -0.36 -6.32
C GLY A 9 18.82 0.99 -5.70
N ILE A 10 17.94 1.99 -5.81
CA ILE A 10 18.15 3.34 -5.28
C ILE A 10 17.40 3.48 -3.95
N PRO A 11 18.09 3.79 -2.84
CA PRO A 11 17.44 4.02 -1.55
C PRO A 11 16.53 5.24 -1.58
N CYS A 12 15.26 5.03 -1.22
CA CYS A 12 14.19 6.01 -1.19
C CYS A 12 13.30 5.80 0.05
N ARG A 13 12.26 6.63 0.19
CA ARG A 13 11.24 6.50 1.23
C ARG A 13 9.89 6.34 0.58
N CYS A 14 9.15 5.32 0.97
CA CYS A 14 7.75 5.15 0.57
C CYS A 14 6.85 5.78 1.64
N ARG A 15 6.01 6.72 1.24
CA ARG A 15 5.00 7.35 2.10
C ARG A 15 3.62 6.85 1.68
N VAL A 16 3.05 5.99 2.50
CA VAL A 16 1.66 5.52 2.34
C VAL A 16 0.71 6.65 2.69
N THR A 17 -0.08 7.08 1.71
CA THR A 17 -1.09 8.15 1.80
C THR A 17 -2.44 7.56 2.19
N PHE A 18 -2.82 6.44 1.57
CA PHE A 18 -4.06 5.74 1.82
C PHE A 18 -3.84 4.23 1.81
N TYR A 19 -4.50 3.55 2.73
CA TYR A 19 -4.51 2.09 2.78
C TYR A 19 -5.88 1.61 3.27
N SER A 20 -6.48 0.71 2.51
CA SER A 20 -7.68 -0.03 2.87
C SER A 20 -7.40 -1.51 2.71
N HIS A 21 -7.62 -2.30 3.76
CA HIS A 21 -7.39 -3.76 3.77
C HIS A 21 -8.26 -4.51 2.74
N GLY A 22 -9.27 -3.86 2.16
CA GLY A 22 -10.31 -4.53 1.41
C GLY A 22 -11.23 -5.35 2.33
N ALA A 23 -12.43 -5.62 1.86
CA ALA A 23 -13.45 -6.34 2.59
C ALA A 23 -13.92 -7.54 1.75
N PRO A 24 -13.99 -8.76 2.33
CA PRO A 24 -14.55 -9.88 1.61
C PRO A 24 -16.03 -9.64 1.32
N MET A 25 -16.52 -10.21 0.22
CA MET A 25 -17.94 -10.19 -0.13
C MET A 25 -18.77 -10.64 1.07
N ARG A 26 -19.68 -9.77 1.51
CA ARG A 26 -20.63 -10.10 2.57
C ARG A 26 -21.85 -10.73 1.94
N THR A 27 -22.02 -12.04 2.15
CA THR A 27 -23.19 -12.79 1.67
C THR A 27 -24.21 -13.07 2.78
N THR A 28 -23.90 -12.69 4.01
CA THR A 28 -24.72 -12.92 5.20
C THR A 28 -25.49 -11.66 5.59
N GLY A 29 -26.81 -11.78 5.74
CA GLY A 29 -27.72 -10.71 6.14
C GLY A 29 -29.14 -11.22 6.40
N TRP A 30 -30.00 -10.37 6.96
CA TRP A 30 -31.39 -10.72 7.31
C TRP A 30 -32.40 -10.22 6.29
N GLY A 31 -32.03 -9.29 5.40
CA GLY A 31 -32.87 -8.67 4.39
C GLY A 31 -32.43 -8.94 2.95
N TYR A 32 -33.37 -8.81 2.02
CA TYR A 32 -33.07 -8.74 0.59
C TYR A 32 -32.28 -7.44 0.31
N GLY A 33 -31.03 -7.57 -0.12
CA GLY A 33 -30.14 -6.44 -0.39
C GLY A 33 -28.96 -6.28 0.58
N ASP A 34 -28.84 -7.14 1.59
CA ASP A 34 -27.71 -7.14 2.53
C ASP A 34 -26.43 -7.79 1.96
N CYS A 35 -26.35 -8.00 0.64
CA CYS A 35 -25.15 -8.52 0.00
C CYS A 35 -24.26 -7.36 -0.44
N ASP A 36 -23.08 -7.25 0.17
CA ASP A 36 -22.04 -6.30 -0.26
C ASP A 36 -21.03 -7.06 -1.12
N PRO A 37 -20.61 -6.52 -2.29
CA PRO A 37 -19.56 -7.12 -3.09
C PRO A 37 -18.21 -7.10 -2.35
N ASP A 38 -17.25 -7.87 -2.85
CA ASP A 38 -15.88 -7.76 -2.38
C ASP A 38 -15.29 -6.39 -2.70
N GLU A 39 -14.65 -5.79 -1.71
CA GLU A 39 -13.87 -4.57 -1.86
C GLU A 39 -12.39 -4.96 -1.97
N PRO A 40 -11.70 -4.56 -3.06
CA PRO A 40 -10.29 -4.86 -3.22
C PRO A 40 -9.46 -4.14 -2.16
N GLU A 41 -8.27 -4.68 -1.88
CA GLU A 41 -7.27 -3.97 -1.10
C GLU A 41 -6.79 -2.74 -1.90
N GLU A 42 -6.84 -1.57 -1.28
CA GLU A 42 -6.38 -0.32 -1.88
C GLU A 42 -5.10 0.15 -1.17
N PHE A 43 -4.06 0.39 -1.95
CA PHE A 43 -2.76 0.84 -1.45
C PHE A 43 -2.25 2.00 -2.30
N GLU A 44 -2.34 3.21 -1.74
CA GLU A 44 -1.81 4.41 -2.36
C GLU A 44 -0.58 4.91 -1.60
N PHE A 45 0.44 5.29 -2.36
CA PHE A 45 1.69 5.79 -1.80
C PHE A 45 2.37 6.79 -2.73
N ASP A 46 3.18 7.65 -2.11
CA ASP A 46 4.11 8.53 -2.81
C ASP A 46 5.55 8.03 -2.60
N ILE A 47 6.37 8.10 -3.64
CA ILE A 47 7.81 7.85 -3.51
C ILE A 47 8.53 9.17 -3.26
N LEU A 48 9.25 9.20 -2.15
CA LEU A 48 10.06 10.32 -1.72
C LEU A 48 11.55 9.97 -1.81
N ASP A 49 12.37 10.96 -2.11
CA ASP A 49 13.82 10.85 -1.94
C ASP A 49 14.19 10.70 -0.45
N ARG A 50 15.45 10.38 -0.15
CA ARG A 50 15.98 10.23 1.23
C ARG A 50 15.74 11.45 2.11
N ARG A 51 15.60 12.63 1.50
CA ARG A 51 15.32 13.90 2.18
C ARG A 51 13.81 14.15 2.39
N GLY A 52 12.93 13.33 1.84
CA GLY A 52 11.47 13.45 1.97
C GLY A 52 10.79 14.32 0.90
N TYR A 53 11.48 14.63 -0.20
CA TYR A 53 10.90 15.35 -1.33
C TYR A 53 10.30 14.37 -2.35
N PRO A 54 9.19 14.72 -3.03
CA PRO A 54 8.62 13.89 -4.08
C PRO A 54 9.64 13.56 -5.18
N ALA A 55 9.73 12.28 -5.53
CA ALA A 55 10.70 11.77 -6.49
C ALA A 55 9.99 11.12 -7.67
N ALA A 56 9.31 11.93 -8.50
CA ALA A 56 8.58 11.48 -9.69
C ALA A 56 9.42 10.62 -10.65
N TRP A 57 10.73 10.86 -10.71
CA TRP A 57 11.66 10.08 -11.54
C TRP A 57 11.89 8.65 -11.04
N LEU A 58 11.67 8.38 -9.74
CA LEU A 58 11.67 7.03 -9.16
C LEU A 58 10.31 6.36 -9.36
N GLU A 59 9.22 7.12 -9.29
CA GLU A 59 7.86 6.59 -9.55
C GLU A 59 7.74 6.03 -10.97
N GLN A 60 8.34 6.71 -11.95
CA GLN A 60 8.41 6.23 -13.33
C GLN A 60 9.19 4.91 -13.52
N LYS A 61 9.94 4.47 -12.50
CA LYS A 61 10.72 3.23 -12.52
C LYS A 61 10.03 2.08 -11.79
N LEU A 62 8.89 2.34 -11.14
CA LEU A 62 8.12 1.31 -10.47
C LEU A 62 7.59 0.32 -11.50
N THR A 63 7.75 -0.95 -11.18
CA THR A 63 7.10 -2.06 -11.88
C THR A 63 5.97 -2.62 -11.00
N ASP A 64 5.07 -3.40 -11.58
CA ASP A 64 4.01 -4.08 -10.81
C ASP A 64 4.61 -4.96 -9.69
N ASP A 65 5.74 -5.61 -9.93
CA ASP A 65 6.49 -6.35 -8.89
C ASP A 65 6.96 -5.47 -7.73
N ASP A 66 7.28 -4.19 -7.99
CA ASP A 66 7.63 -3.24 -6.93
C ASP A 66 6.40 -2.88 -6.08
N TYR A 67 5.20 -2.80 -6.66
CA TYR A 67 3.97 -2.56 -5.90
C TYR A 67 3.71 -3.68 -4.90
N ASP A 68 3.76 -4.94 -5.34
CA ASP A 68 3.55 -6.11 -4.48
C ASP A 68 4.59 -6.17 -3.36
N ARG A 69 5.86 -5.90 -3.68
CA ARG A 69 6.94 -5.85 -2.68
C ARG A 69 6.73 -4.73 -1.67
N LEU A 70 6.37 -3.52 -2.12
CA LEU A 70 6.13 -2.37 -1.25
C LEU A 70 4.94 -2.60 -0.31
N LEU A 71 3.89 -3.25 -0.81
CA LEU A 71 2.73 -3.64 -0.01
C LEU A 71 3.14 -4.64 1.09
N SER A 72 3.89 -5.69 0.73
CA SER A 72 4.42 -6.65 1.71
C SER A 72 5.31 -5.97 2.78
N GLU A 73 6.23 -5.08 2.36
CA GLU A 73 7.06 -4.30 3.28
C GLU A 73 6.20 -3.41 4.20
N TYR A 74 5.13 -2.83 3.67
CA TYR A 74 4.19 -2.04 4.46
C TYR A 74 3.51 -2.87 5.54
N HIS A 75 3.00 -4.07 5.21
CA HIS A 75 2.40 -4.98 6.19
C HIS A 75 3.37 -5.34 7.31
N GLU A 76 4.58 -5.77 6.97
CA GLU A 76 5.61 -6.12 7.96
C GLU A 76 5.90 -4.97 8.92
N LYS A 77 6.05 -3.75 8.37
CA LYS A 77 6.35 -2.57 9.17
C LYS A 77 5.16 -2.11 10.00
N ARG A 78 3.94 -2.21 9.46
CA ARG A 78 2.70 -1.86 10.16
C ARG A 78 2.48 -2.79 11.34
N ASP A 79 2.62 -4.09 11.13
CA ASP A 79 2.42 -5.10 12.17
C ASP A 79 3.51 -5.00 13.26
N ALA A 80 4.75 -4.68 12.89
CA ALA A 80 5.81 -4.38 13.85
C ALA A 80 5.59 -3.10 14.66
N TRP A 81 4.79 -2.14 14.17
CA TRP A 81 4.41 -0.93 14.90
C TRP A 81 3.18 -1.14 15.79
N ALA A 82 2.29 -2.07 15.40
CA ALA A 82 1.07 -2.40 16.14
C ALA A 82 1.31 -3.36 17.32
N ALA A 83 2.47 -4.04 17.36
CA ALA A 83 2.92 -4.90 18.46
C ALA A 83 3.63 -4.11 19.58
#